data_AF-A0AAU9CXH9-F1
#
_entry.id   AF-A0AAU9CXH9-F1
#
_cell.length_a   1.000
_cell.length_b   1.000
_cell.length_c   1.000
_cell.angle_alpha   90.00
_cell.angle_beta   90.00
_cell.angle_gamma   90.00
#
_symmetry.space_group_name_H-M   'P 1'
#
loop_
_entity.id
_entity.type
_entity.pdbx_description
1 polymer ?
#
loop_
_entity_poly.entity_id
_entity_poly.type
_entity_poly.pdbx_seq_one_letter_code
_entity_poly.pdbx_strand_id
1 'polypeptide(L)'
;MVRSRLLIFKGAFLSAGIPVSVLGKTQGIITSLEQETLVGIAVLGLLLGCIILGLQYAWAKWFGPAKDKAQTKAKSTGLIRHARIELIGRFRVLDKDGRESLNVSPQMRELFALFLLGKPKGINPTREMIGEAFWKDDSDTEKVKSRRSTLMSKFRKILKEEELGTVKFRDGVWLLELAEGVECDIFPVYRWLKGDGTEHDAEEARKILIAAGKGTICPGIKSEWIQEYRDAYKKMMRERLGAIILDD
;
A
#
# COMPACT_ATOMS: atom_id res chain seq x y z
N MET A 1 43.52 34.98 -44.73
CA MET A 1 44.75 34.44 -44.12
C MET A 1 44.52 32.95 -43.93
N VAL A 2 45.13 31.96 -44.59
CA VAL A 2 46.29 31.76 -45.49
C VAL A 2 45.91 30.47 -46.28
N ARG A 3 45.61 30.52 -47.60
CA ARG A 3 46.44 30.01 -48.74
C ARG A 3 47.27 28.75 -48.38
N SER A 4 47.33 27.63 -49.13
CA SER A 4 47.27 27.42 -50.57
C SER A 4 47.60 25.94 -50.91
N ARG A 5 47.08 25.45 -52.06
CA ARG A 5 47.69 24.49 -53.02
C ARG A 5 47.86 23.02 -52.55
N LEU A 6 47.44 21.99 -53.29
CA LEU A 6 47.95 21.64 -54.62
C LEU A 6 47.00 20.62 -55.31
N LEU A 7 46.26 21.09 -56.33
CA LEU A 7 45.93 20.29 -57.51
C LEU A 7 47.15 20.31 -58.45
N ILE A 8 47.13 19.50 -59.52
CA ILE A 8 48.18 19.18 -60.54
C ILE A 8 48.85 17.84 -60.16
N PHE A 9 48.49 16.69 -60.72
CA PHE A 9 48.77 16.28 -62.11
C PHE A 9 47.78 15.20 -62.57
N LYS A 10 46.88 15.53 -63.50
CA LYS A 10 46.26 14.55 -64.41
C LYS A 10 46.38 15.14 -65.81
N GLY A 11 47.37 14.66 -66.55
CA GLY A 11 47.73 15.19 -67.86
C GLY A 11 49.08 14.65 -68.32
N ALA A 12 49.17 13.33 -68.51
CA ALA A 12 50.20 12.73 -69.35
C ALA A 12 49.58 11.54 -70.07
N PHE A 13 49.34 11.77 -71.34
CA PHE A 13 48.87 10.86 -72.35
C PHE A 13 50.01 9.89 -72.70
N LEU A 14 49.64 8.63 -72.98
CA LEU A 14 50.31 7.65 -73.85
C LEU A 14 51.82 7.37 -73.68
N SER A 15 52.15 6.12 -73.34
CA SER A 15 53.08 5.26 -74.12
C SER A 15 53.59 4.11 -73.25
N ALA A 16 52.86 3.00 -73.23
CA ALA A 16 53.42 1.66 -72.99
C ALA A 16 52.32 0.64 -73.27
N GLY A 17 52.48 -0.15 -74.33
CA GLY A 17 51.57 -1.22 -74.68
C GLY A 17 51.53 -2.28 -73.56
N ILE A 18 50.37 -2.45 -72.95
CA ILE A 18 50.06 -3.62 -72.13
C ILE A 18 48.94 -4.38 -72.85
N PRO A 19 49.11 -5.68 -73.15
CA PRO A 19 48.13 -6.46 -73.89
C PRO A 19 46.81 -6.60 -73.12
N VAL A 20 45.70 -6.40 -73.85
CA VAL A 20 44.31 -6.33 -73.36
C VAL A 20 43.80 -7.66 -72.76
N SER A 21 44.55 -8.76 -72.88
CA SER A 21 44.15 -10.09 -72.37
C SER A 21 44.32 -10.29 -70.86
N VAL A 22 44.93 -9.35 -70.13
CA VAL A 22 45.11 -9.43 -68.65
C VAL A 22 43.98 -8.74 -67.87
N LEU A 23 43.17 -7.90 -68.53
CA LEU A 23 42.08 -7.12 -67.90
C LEU A 23 40.80 -7.93 -67.63
N GLY A 24 40.62 -9.08 -68.27
CA GLY A 24 39.42 -9.92 -68.08
C GLY A 24 39.46 -10.82 -66.84
N LYS A 25 40.65 -11.14 -66.31
CA LYS A 25 40.80 -12.04 -65.15
C LYS A 25 40.81 -11.32 -63.80
N THR A 26 41.09 -10.02 -63.78
CA THR A 26 41.13 -9.21 -62.56
C THR A 26 39.76 -8.64 -62.19
N GLN A 27 38.85 -8.44 -63.16
CA GLN A 27 37.50 -7.93 -62.86
C GLN A 27 36.58 -8.93 -62.13
N GLY A 28 36.78 -10.24 -62.31
CA GLY A 28 35.97 -11.26 -61.60
C GLY A 28 36.37 -11.50 -60.14
N ILE A 29 37.62 -11.20 -59.76
CA ILE A 29 38.14 -11.43 -58.40
C ILE A 29 37.87 -10.22 -57.49
N ILE A 30 37.84 -9.01 -58.06
CA ILE A 30 37.61 -7.78 -57.29
C ILE A 30 36.14 -7.66 -56.83
N THR A 31 35.18 -8.18 -57.60
CA THR A 31 33.76 -8.13 -57.22
C THR A 31 33.34 -9.16 -56.15
N SER A 32 34.08 -10.26 -55.97
CA SER A 32 33.76 -11.23 -54.91
C SER A 32 34.35 -10.82 -53.55
N LEU A 33 35.44 -10.04 -53.53
CA LEU A 33 36.14 -9.63 -52.31
C LEU A 33 35.45 -8.45 -51.58
N GLU A 34 34.76 -7.58 -52.31
CA GLU A 34 33.93 -6.52 -51.71
C GLU A 34 32.65 -7.06 -51.04
N GLN A 35 32.11 -8.19 -51.53
CA GLN A 35 30.87 -8.75 -51.00
C GLN A 35 31.08 -9.49 -49.66
N GLU A 36 32.21 -10.18 -49.50
CA GLU A 36 32.61 -10.86 -48.26
C GLU A 36 32.91 -9.85 -47.13
N THR A 37 33.54 -8.71 -47.46
CA THR A 37 33.84 -7.66 -46.48
C THR A 37 32.60 -6.90 -46.03
N LEU A 38 31.65 -6.63 -46.94
CA LEU A 38 30.37 -6.01 -46.58
C LEU A 38 29.52 -6.90 -45.67
N VAL A 39 29.46 -8.21 -45.96
CA VAL A 39 28.72 -9.17 -45.12
C VAL A 39 29.36 -9.28 -43.74
N GLY A 40 30.69 -9.31 -43.65
CA GLY A 40 31.41 -9.32 -42.37
C GLY A 40 31.11 -8.09 -41.51
N ILE A 41 31.08 -6.89 -42.10
CA ILE A 41 30.75 -5.65 -41.38
C ILE A 41 29.29 -5.66 -40.92
N ALA A 42 28.37 -6.16 -41.75
CA ALA A 42 26.95 -6.26 -41.39
C ALA A 42 26.71 -7.23 -40.21
N VAL A 43 27.39 -8.38 -40.20
CA VAL A 43 27.29 -9.36 -39.10
C VAL A 43 27.88 -8.81 -37.80
N LEU A 44 29.03 -8.12 -37.87
CA LEU A 44 29.63 -7.48 -36.69
C LEU A 44 28.74 -6.36 -36.14
N GLY A 45 28.10 -5.58 -37.01
CA GLY A 45 27.13 -4.56 -36.62
C GLY A 45 25.92 -5.16 -35.88
N LEU A 46 25.38 -6.28 -36.37
CA LEU A 46 24.28 -6.99 -35.71
C LEU A 46 24.68 -7.56 -34.34
N LEU A 47 25.87 -8.15 -34.23
CA LEU A 47 26.38 -8.69 -32.97
C LEU A 47 26.58 -7.58 -31.93
N LEU A 48 27.16 -6.45 -32.32
CA LEU A 48 27.33 -5.29 -31.44
C LEU A 48 25.98 -4.70 -31.02
N GLY A 49 25.00 -4.62 -31.93
CA GLY A 49 23.63 -4.19 -31.62
C GLY A 49 22.94 -5.08 -30.59
N CYS A 50 23.07 -6.41 -30.72
CA CYS A 50 22.54 -7.37 -29.76
C CYS A 50 23.17 -7.24 -28.37
N ILE A 51 24.48 -6.97 -28.31
CA ILE A 51 25.19 -6.74 -27.05
C ILE A 51 24.71 -5.44 -26.39
N ILE A 52 24.55 -4.35 -27.15
CA ILE A 52 24.05 -3.06 -26.63
C ILE A 52 22.62 -3.19 -26.11
N LEU A 53 21.72 -3.88 -26.84
CA LEU A 53 20.34 -4.12 -26.40
C LEU A 53 20.30 -5.02 -25.16
N GLY A 54 21.14 -6.06 -25.10
CA GLY A 54 21.30 -6.92 -23.94
C GLY A 54 21.78 -6.15 -22.70
N LEU A 55 22.74 -5.25 -22.87
CA LEU A 55 23.25 -4.38 -21.82
C LEU A 55 22.20 -3.35 -21.36
N GLN A 56 21.44 -2.74 -22.28
CA GLN A 56 20.35 -1.84 -21.94
C GLN A 56 19.24 -2.55 -21.15
N TYR A 57 18.87 -3.77 -21.56
CA TYR A 57 17.89 -4.59 -20.85
C TYR A 57 18.38 -5.03 -19.47
N ALA A 58 19.63 -5.49 -19.37
CA ALA A 58 20.24 -5.87 -18.10
C ALA A 58 20.38 -4.67 -17.14
N TRP A 59 20.78 -3.50 -17.66
CA TRP A 59 20.88 -2.26 -16.89
C TRP A 59 19.52 -1.79 -16.40
N ALA A 60 18.47 -1.85 -17.23
CA ALA A 60 17.10 -1.55 -16.79
C ALA A 60 16.58 -2.54 -15.73
N LYS A 61 17.03 -3.81 -15.76
CA LYS A 61 16.62 -4.83 -14.78
C LYS A 61 17.36 -4.74 -13.45
N TRP A 62 18.65 -4.37 -13.46
CA TRP A 62 19.50 -4.29 -12.26
C TRP A 62 19.57 -2.89 -11.66
N PHE A 63 19.47 -1.86 -12.48
CA PHE A 63 19.59 -0.44 -12.09
C PHE A 63 18.38 0.40 -12.49
N GLY A 64 17.34 -0.19 -13.08
CA GLY A 64 16.07 0.49 -13.27
C GLY A 64 15.54 0.96 -11.92
N PRO A 65 14.88 2.13 -11.87
CA PRO A 65 14.38 2.68 -10.63
C PRO A 65 13.47 1.62 -9.98
N ALA A 66 13.79 1.26 -8.73
CA ALA A 66 12.85 0.51 -7.90
C ALA A 66 11.49 1.21 -8.04
N LYS A 67 10.44 0.46 -8.35
CA LYS A 67 9.07 0.98 -8.30
C LYS A 67 8.79 1.30 -6.84
N ASP A 68 9.23 2.48 -6.44
CA ASP A 68 9.06 3.01 -5.12
C ASP A 68 7.57 3.27 -4.98
N LYS A 69 6.89 2.36 -4.27
CA LYS A 69 5.63 2.71 -3.61
C LYS A 69 5.95 3.61 -2.43
N ALA A 70 6.72 4.67 -2.66
CA ALA A 70 6.85 5.80 -1.78
C ALA A 70 5.60 6.65 -1.97
N GLN A 71 4.47 6.16 -1.43
CA GLN A 71 3.50 7.11 -0.92
C GLN A 71 4.24 7.93 0.12
N THR A 72 4.35 9.22 -0.17
CA THR A 72 4.85 10.29 0.68
C THR A 72 4.17 10.24 2.04
N LYS A 73 4.72 9.45 2.96
CA LYS A 73 4.49 9.62 4.39
C LYS A 73 5.43 10.74 4.82
N ALA A 74 5.02 11.98 4.55
CA ALA A 74 5.63 13.14 5.16
C ALA A 74 5.50 12.93 6.67
N LYS A 75 6.63 12.61 7.32
CA LYS A 75 6.73 12.47 8.76
C LYS A 75 6.51 13.86 9.34
N SER A 76 5.27 14.17 9.74
CA SER A 76 4.92 15.44 10.37
C SER A 76 5.53 15.45 11.76
N THR A 77 6.73 16.02 11.86
CA THR A 77 7.42 16.26 13.11
C THR A 77 6.60 17.27 13.92
N GLY A 78 5.95 16.84 15.00
CA GLY A 78 5.54 17.72 16.11
C GLY A 78 4.11 18.29 16.11
N LEU A 79 3.21 17.90 15.21
CA LEU A 79 1.79 18.25 15.32
C LEU A 79 0.99 17.05 15.86
N ILE A 80 0.12 17.27 16.86
CA ILE A 80 -0.83 16.23 17.30
C ILE A 80 -1.58 15.72 16.07
N ARG A 81 -1.38 14.45 15.74
CA ARG A 81 -2.01 13.84 14.57
C ARG A 81 -3.44 13.48 14.94
N HIS A 82 -4.38 14.36 14.61
CA HIS A 82 -5.79 14.01 14.69
C HIS A 82 -6.09 12.88 13.71
N ALA A 83 -6.65 11.80 14.23
CA ALA A 83 -7.09 10.66 13.44
C ALA A 83 -8.47 10.21 13.92
N ARG A 84 -9.27 9.70 13.00
CA ARG A 84 -10.59 9.15 13.31
C ARG A 84 -10.68 7.71 12.85
N ILE A 85 -10.95 6.82 13.80
CA ILE A 85 -11.24 5.42 13.53
C ILE A 85 -12.75 5.30 13.36
N GLU A 86 -13.17 4.72 12.24
CA GLU A 86 -14.57 4.45 11.96
C GLU A 86 -14.83 2.95 12.02
N LEU A 87 -15.74 2.54 12.89
CA LEU A 87 -16.22 1.16 13.02
C LEU A 87 -17.67 1.02 12.58
N ILE A 88 -18.45 2.10 12.51
CA ILE A 88 -19.83 2.05 12.03
C ILE A 88 -19.81 2.24 10.50
N GLY A 89 -20.35 1.26 9.79
CA GLY A 89 -20.11 1.12 8.36
C GLY A 89 -18.73 0.54 8.07
N ARG A 90 -18.16 0.88 6.90
CA ARG A 90 -16.85 0.34 6.49
C ARG A 90 -15.76 0.80 7.46
N PHE A 91 -14.96 -0.14 7.96
CA PHE A 91 -13.77 0.17 8.75
C PHE A 91 -12.82 1.10 7.99
N ARG A 92 -12.49 2.24 8.58
CA ARG A 92 -11.54 3.22 8.04
C ARG A 92 -10.74 3.87 9.16
N VAL A 93 -9.52 4.28 8.85
CA VAL A 93 -8.75 5.23 9.67
C VAL A 93 -8.55 6.47 8.83
N LEU A 94 -9.08 7.59 9.29
CA LEU A 94 -9.06 8.86 8.60
C LEU A 94 -8.05 9.79 9.27
N ASP A 95 -7.38 10.61 8.47
CA ASP A 95 -6.64 11.76 9.00
C ASP A 95 -7.57 12.93 9.35
N LYS A 96 -6.97 14.04 9.81
CA LYS A 96 -7.66 15.29 10.12
C LYS A 96 -8.47 15.88 8.96
N ASP A 97 -8.11 15.56 7.72
CA ASP A 97 -8.75 16.08 6.50
C ASP A 97 -9.86 15.12 6.02
N GLY A 98 -10.13 14.05 6.77
CA GLY A 98 -11.15 13.04 6.44
C GLY A 98 -10.71 12.04 5.36
N ARG A 99 -9.41 11.99 5.02
CA ARG A 99 -8.88 11.08 4.00
C ARG A 99 -8.42 9.78 4.66
N GLU A 100 -8.64 8.66 3.98
CA GLU A 100 -8.20 7.34 4.48
C GLU A 100 -6.66 7.33 4.56
N SER A 101 -6.14 7.34 5.79
CA SER A 101 -4.72 7.53 6.09
C SER A 101 -3.95 6.21 6.20
N LEU A 102 -4.67 5.10 6.37
CA LEU A 102 -4.09 3.79 6.58
C LEU A 102 -4.94 2.69 5.91
N ASN A 103 -4.30 1.90 5.05
CA ASN A 103 -4.90 0.69 4.52
C ASN A 103 -4.62 -0.50 5.45
N VAL A 104 -5.59 -0.79 6.32
CA VAL A 104 -5.49 -1.86 7.31
C VAL A 104 -5.89 -3.21 6.69
N SER A 105 -5.14 -4.28 6.95
CA SER A 105 -5.50 -5.63 6.50
C SER A 105 -6.76 -6.16 7.20
N PRO A 106 -7.55 -7.07 6.59
CA PRO A 106 -8.78 -7.58 7.20
C PRO A 106 -8.61 -8.07 8.64
N GLN A 107 -7.55 -8.84 8.89
CA GLN A 107 -7.24 -9.38 10.23
C GLN A 107 -6.93 -8.27 11.25
N MET A 108 -6.26 -7.18 10.84
CA MET A 108 -6.00 -6.07 11.76
C MET A 108 -7.25 -5.23 12.00
N ARG A 109 -8.13 -5.05 10.99
CA ARG A 109 -9.43 -4.37 11.18
C ARG A 109 -10.26 -5.08 12.22
N GLU A 110 -10.26 -6.40 12.16
CA GLU A 110 -10.92 -7.27 13.13
C GLU A 110 -10.33 -7.10 14.54
N LEU A 111 -9.00 -6.99 14.64
CA LEU A 111 -8.35 -6.79 15.94
C LEU A 111 -8.68 -5.40 16.51
N PHE A 112 -8.65 -4.35 15.70
CA PHE A 112 -9.11 -3.02 16.10
C PHE A 112 -10.55 -3.07 16.62
N ALA A 113 -11.45 -3.72 15.89
CA ALA A 113 -12.84 -3.88 16.30
C ALA A 113 -12.94 -4.61 17.65
N LEU A 114 -12.20 -5.70 17.86
CA LEU A 114 -12.22 -6.47 19.11
C LEU A 114 -11.84 -5.59 20.32
N PHE A 115 -10.81 -4.76 20.19
CA PHE A 115 -10.40 -3.84 21.26
C PHE A 115 -11.38 -2.69 21.49
N LEU A 116 -11.85 -2.07 20.41
CA LEU A 116 -12.61 -0.83 20.51
C LEU A 116 -14.09 -1.07 20.85
N LEU A 117 -14.68 -2.19 20.41
CA LEU A 117 -16.07 -2.52 20.73
C LEU A 117 -16.27 -2.94 22.20
N GLY A 118 -15.23 -3.53 22.82
CA GLY A 118 -15.26 -3.88 24.24
C GLY A 118 -15.16 -2.67 25.18
N LYS A 119 -14.50 -1.59 24.75
CA LYS A 119 -14.21 -0.41 25.59
C LYS A 119 -15.46 0.24 26.23
N PRO A 120 -16.54 0.56 25.50
CA PRO A 120 -17.76 1.12 26.11
C PRO A 120 -18.43 0.19 27.13
N LYS A 121 -18.11 -1.10 27.10
CA LYS A 121 -18.58 -2.12 28.06
C LYS A 121 -17.59 -2.37 29.20
N GLY A 122 -16.43 -1.69 29.21
CA GLY A 122 -15.35 -1.95 30.18
C GLY A 122 -14.60 -3.27 29.94
N ILE A 123 -14.78 -3.89 28.77
CA ILE A 123 -14.20 -5.19 28.43
C ILE A 123 -12.88 -4.99 27.67
N ASN A 124 -11.81 -5.59 28.18
CA ASN A 124 -10.51 -5.64 27.54
C ASN A 124 -10.20 -7.08 27.11
N PRO A 125 -9.70 -7.33 25.87
CA PRO A 125 -9.46 -8.69 25.39
C PRO A 125 -8.41 -9.44 26.22
N THR A 126 -8.72 -10.68 26.62
CA THR A 126 -7.72 -11.61 27.16
C THR A 126 -6.94 -12.29 26.02
N ARG A 127 -5.96 -13.12 26.39
CA ARG A 127 -5.23 -13.97 25.44
C ARG A 127 -6.14 -15.00 24.78
N GLU A 128 -7.07 -15.52 25.54
CA GLU A 128 -8.04 -16.56 25.18
C GLU A 128 -9.09 -15.95 24.25
N MET A 129 -9.65 -14.79 24.59
CA MET A 129 -10.59 -14.06 23.74
C MET A 129 -10.01 -13.76 22.35
N ILE A 130 -8.74 -13.35 22.27
CA ILE A 130 -8.06 -13.15 20.97
C ILE A 130 -7.86 -14.49 20.25
N GLY A 131 -7.53 -15.56 20.98
CA GLY A 131 -7.41 -16.90 20.39
C GLY A 131 -8.72 -17.36 19.76
N GLU A 132 -9.80 -17.29 20.53
CA GLU A 132 -11.16 -17.65 20.12
C GLU A 132 -11.67 -16.77 18.97
N ALA A 133 -11.43 -15.46 19.02
CA ALA A 133 -11.89 -14.56 17.97
C ALA A 133 -11.29 -14.86 16.59
N PHE A 134 -10.02 -15.29 16.53
CA PHE A 134 -9.28 -15.45 15.26
C PHE A 134 -9.02 -16.90 14.85
N TRP A 135 -8.96 -17.84 15.80
CA TRP A 135 -8.53 -19.22 15.61
C TRP A 135 -9.31 -20.22 16.49
N LYS A 136 -10.62 -20.00 16.68
CA LYS A 136 -11.52 -20.87 17.48
C LYS A 136 -11.37 -22.37 17.18
N ASP A 137 -11.26 -22.72 15.90
CA ASP A 137 -11.27 -24.11 15.43
C ASP A 137 -9.86 -24.74 15.38
N ASP A 138 -8.80 -24.00 15.75
CA ASP A 138 -7.43 -24.50 15.74
C ASP A 138 -7.10 -25.14 17.09
N SER A 139 -6.94 -26.46 17.10
CA SER A 139 -6.63 -27.24 18.32
C SER A 139 -5.17 -27.17 18.74
N ASP A 140 -4.27 -26.65 17.89
CA ASP A 140 -2.85 -26.50 18.20
C ASP A 140 -2.59 -25.21 19.00
N THR A 141 -2.55 -25.37 20.32
CA THR A 141 -2.43 -24.25 21.28
C THR A 141 -1.12 -23.46 21.15
N GLU A 142 0.00 -24.11 20.86
CA GLU A 142 1.30 -23.42 20.70
C GLU A 142 1.34 -22.63 19.39
N LYS A 143 0.74 -23.16 18.32
CA LYS A 143 0.58 -22.43 17.06
C LYS A 143 -0.33 -21.22 17.20
N VAL A 144 -1.46 -21.35 17.90
CA VAL A 144 -2.37 -20.22 18.21
C VAL A 144 -1.63 -19.15 19.00
N LYS A 145 -0.88 -19.53 20.03
CA LYS A 145 -0.06 -18.63 20.84
C LYS A 145 0.99 -17.87 20.01
N SER A 146 1.69 -18.56 19.11
CA SER A 146 2.67 -17.94 18.20
C SER A 146 2.03 -16.95 17.22
N ARG A 147 0.91 -17.34 16.60
CA ARG A 147 0.13 -16.45 15.71
C ARG A 147 -0.39 -15.22 16.45
N ARG A 148 -0.93 -15.39 17.66
CA ARG A 148 -1.35 -14.27 18.53
C ARG A 148 -0.20 -13.33 18.84
N SER A 149 0.97 -13.87 19.20
CA SER A 149 2.17 -13.06 19.46
C SER A 149 2.58 -12.23 18.24
N THR A 150 2.57 -12.86 17.07
CA THR A 150 2.87 -12.20 15.79
C THR A 150 1.85 -11.12 15.46
N LEU A 151 0.56 -11.42 15.63
CA LEU A 151 -0.54 -10.49 15.40
C LEU A 151 -0.44 -9.25 16.31
N MET A 152 -0.22 -9.45 17.61
CA MET A 152 -0.05 -8.36 18.57
C MET A 152 1.21 -7.52 18.30
N SER A 153 2.28 -8.15 17.80
CA SER A 153 3.50 -7.42 17.40
C SER A 153 3.23 -6.52 16.20
N LYS A 154 2.52 -7.01 15.18
CA LYS A 154 2.06 -6.19 14.04
C LYS A 154 1.13 -5.07 14.48
N PHE A 155 0.22 -5.36 15.41
CA PHE A 155 -0.71 -4.36 15.92
C PHE A 155 0.01 -3.21 16.65
N ARG A 156 0.93 -3.53 17.57
CA ARG A 156 1.78 -2.52 18.24
C ARG A 156 2.56 -1.67 17.24
N LYS A 157 3.10 -2.30 16.19
CA LYS A 157 3.84 -1.60 15.15
C LYS A 157 2.95 -0.58 14.44
N ILE A 158 1.75 -0.98 14.00
CA ILE A 158 0.79 -0.06 13.35
C ILE A 158 0.40 1.08 14.29
N LEU A 159 0.04 0.76 15.55
CA LEU A 159 -0.36 1.79 16.52
C LEU A 159 0.75 2.83 16.73
N LYS A 160 2.02 2.39 16.79
CA LYS A 160 3.17 3.28 16.94
C LYS A 160 3.49 4.08 15.68
N GLU A 161 3.54 3.43 14.52
CA GLU A 161 3.92 4.07 13.25
C GLU A 161 2.86 5.04 12.72
N GLU A 162 1.61 4.85 13.11
CA GLU A 162 0.50 5.74 12.75
C GLU A 162 0.10 6.70 13.87
N GLU A 163 0.81 6.63 15.01
CA GLU A 163 0.55 7.46 16.20
C GLU A 163 -0.90 7.32 16.71
N LEU A 164 -1.48 6.13 16.57
CA LEU A 164 -2.86 5.86 16.97
C LEU A 164 -3.01 5.53 18.47
N GLY A 165 -1.92 5.11 19.12
CA GLY A 165 -1.94 4.75 20.52
C GLY A 165 -0.91 3.70 20.92
N THR A 166 -1.15 3.04 22.05
CA THR A 166 -0.31 1.95 22.56
C THR A 166 -1.16 0.80 23.08
N VAL A 167 -0.58 -0.41 23.13
CA VAL A 167 -1.24 -1.57 23.72
C VAL A 167 -0.30 -2.32 24.65
N LYS A 168 -0.75 -2.54 25.89
CA LYS A 168 0.02 -3.16 26.98
C LYS A 168 -0.71 -4.39 27.50
N PHE A 169 0.03 -5.38 27.96
CA PHE A 169 -0.54 -6.55 28.62
C PHE A 169 -0.36 -6.39 30.13
N ARG A 170 -1.45 -6.40 30.89
CA ARG A 170 -1.44 -6.20 32.34
C ARG A 170 -2.60 -6.99 32.95
N ASP A 171 -2.36 -7.66 34.08
CA ASP A 171 -3.40 -8.33 34.87
C ASP A 171 -4.28 -9.29 34.04
N GLY A 172 -3.66 -10.04 33.12
CA GLY A 172 -4.35 -11.03 32.29
C GLY A 172 -5.04 -10.48 31.03
N VAL A 173 -5.11 -9.16 30.87
CA VAL A 173 -5.82 -8.50 29.76
C VAL A 173 -4.92 -7.60 28.93
N TRP A 174 -5.33 -7.34 27.69
CA TRP A 174 -4.71 -6.37 26.80
C TRP A 174 -5.42 -5.02 26.90
N LEU A 175 -4.68 -4.00 27.29
CA LEU A 175 -5.15 -2.63 27.45
C LEU A 175 -4.71 -1.79 26.26
N LEU A 176 -5.67 -1.37 25.42
CA LEU A 176 -5.45 -0.40 24.35
C LEU A 176 -5.65 1.02 24.91
N GLU A 177 -4.64 1.88 24.77
CA GLU A 177 -4.72 3.31 25.09
C GLU A 177 -4.62 4.07 23.76
N LEU A 178 -5.68 4.75 23.33
CA LEU A 178 -5.62 5.60 22.14
C LEU A 178 -4.80 6.85 22.45
N ALA A 179 -4.06 7.34 21.45
CA ALA A 179 -3.32 8.60 21.58
C ALA A 179 -4.27 9.80 21.68
N GLU A 180 -3.76 10.90 22.22
CA GLU A 180 -4.49 12.17 22.26
C GLU A 180 -4.85 12.63 20.83
N GLY A 181 -6.09 13.11 20.65
CA GLY A 181 -6.60 13.51 19.34
C GLY A 181 -7.04 12.36 18.43
N VAL A 182 -6.94 11.10 18.87
CA VAL A 182 -7.46 9.94 18.14
C VAL A 182 -8.87 9.62 18.61
N GLU A 183 -9.85 9.80 17.72
CA GLU A 183 -11.26 9.57 17.99
C GLU A 183 -11.73 8.23 17.41
N CYS A 184 -12.77 7.65 18.00
CA CYS A 184 -13.45 6.49 17.47
C CYS A 184 -14.96 6.75 17.44
N ASP A 185 -15.60 6.57 16.27
CA ASP A 185 -17.02 6.90 16.07
C ASP A 185 -17.98 6.11 16.98
N ILE A 186 -17.58 4.91 17.39
CA ILE A 186 -18.41 4.03 18.22
C ILE A 186 -18.59 4.54 19.65
N PHE A 187 -17.63 5.31 20.18
CA PHE A 187 -17.65 5.76 21.58
C PHE A 187 -18.75 6.78 21.88
N PRO A 188 -18.85 7.91 21.16
CA PRO A 188 -19.94 8.87 21.39
C PRO A 188 -21.30 8.25 21.04
N VAL A 189 -21.37 7.36 20.04
CA VAL A 189 -22.61 6.66 19.70
C VAL A 189 -23.07 5.75 20.85
N TYR A 190 -22.17 4.94 21.44
CA TYR A 190 -22.54 4.12 22.61
C TYR A 190 -22.94 4.96 23.82
N ARG A 191 -22.28 6.10 24.02
CA ARG A 191 -22.63 7.05 25.09
C ARG A 191 -24.07 7.54 24.93
N TRP A 192 -24.39 8.08 23.75
CA TRP A 192 -25.72 8.55 23.40
C TRP A 192 -26.78 7.45 23.52
N LEU A 193 -26.46 6.23 23.09
CA LEU A 193 -27.36 5.08 23.19
C LEU A 193 -27.66 4.66 24.62
N LYS A 194 -26.73 4.84 25.55
CA LYS A 194 -26.96 4.55 26.98
C LYS A 194 -27.79 5.62 27.66
N GLY A 195 -28.00 6.78 27.02
CA GLY A 195 -28.75 7.89 27.60
C GLY A 195 -28.15 8.35 28.92
N ASP A 196 -26.83 8.52 28.98
CA ASP A 196 -26.09 8.90 30.20
C ASP A 196 -26.37 10.32 30.71
N GLY A 197 -27.45 10.97 30.23
CA GLY A 197 -27.87 12.30 30.63
C GLY A 197 -26.94 13.41 30.15
N THR A 198 -25.97 13.13 29.27
CA THR A 198 -25.16 14.19 28.68
C THR A 198 -25.98 14.99 27.67
N GLU A 199 -26.13 16.28 27.92
CA GLU A 199 -26.60 17.23 26.91
C GLU A 199 -25.57 17.28 25.79
N HIS A 200 -26.01 16.88 24.60
CA HIS A 200 -25.23 17.04 23.39
C HIS A 200 -25.63 18.36 22.75
N ASP A 201 -24.66 19.20 22.42
CA ASP A 201 -24.93 20.33 21.55
C ASP A 201 -25.40 19.85 20.16
N ALA A 202 -26.01 20.74 19.38
CA ALA A 202 -26.57 20.38 18.09
C ALA A 202 -25.54 19.78 17.12
N GLU A 203 -24.27 20.19 17.22
CA GLU A 203 -23.21 19.73 16.34
C GLU A 203 -22.67 18.35 16.75
N GLU A 204 -22.53 18.08 18.05
CA GLU A 204 -22.20 16.77 18.58
C GLU A 204 -23.31 15.76 18.26
N ALA A 205 -24.57 16.14 18.49
CA ALA A 205 -25.73 15.33 18.12
C ALA A 205 -25.72 15.01 16.62
N ARG A 206 -25.46 16.00 15.77
CA ARG A 206 -25.33 15.81 14.31
C ARG A 206 -24.22 14.82 13.96
N LYS A 207 -23.04 14.93 14.58
CA LYS A 207 -21.91 14.00 14.36
C LYS A 207 -22.27 12.57 14.76
N ILE A 208 -22.96 12.39 15.89
CA ILE A 208 -23.42 11.09 16.38
C ILE A 208 -24.43 10.48 15.41
N LEU A 209 -25.42 11.26 14.96
CA LEU A 209 -26.44 10.80 14.01
C LEU A 209 -25.82 10.43 12.65
N ILE A 210 -24.87 11.22 12.14
CA ILE A 210 -24.13 10.90 10.91
C ILE A 210 -23.35 9.59 11.09
N ALA A 211 -22.69 9.39 12.24
CA ALA A 211 -21.96 8.16 12.51
C ALA A 211 -22.89 6.95 12.57
N ALA A 212 -23.99 7.03 13.33
CA ALA A 212 -24.97 5.97 13.46
C ALA A 212 -25.70 5.66 12.13
N GLY A 213 -25.97 6.68 11.33
CA GLY A 213 -26.61 6.56 10.01
C GLY A 213 -25.79 5.77 8.98
N LYS A 214 -24.49 5.52 9.23
CA LYS A 214 -23.66 4.63 8.38
C LYS A 214 -24.06 3.16 8.49
N GLY A 215 -24.94 2.80 9.42
CA GLY A 215 -25.56 1.47 9.51
C GLY A 215 -24.86 0.55 10.50
N THR A 216 -24.55 -0.68 10.09
CA THR A 216 -24.05 -1.71 11.02
C THR A 216 -22.55 -1.57 11.29
N ILE A 217 -22.12 -2.09 12.45
CA ILE A 217 -20.70 -2.16 12.84
C ILE A 217 -19.93 -3.08 11.88
N CYS A 218 -18.87 -2.56 11.28
CA CYS A 218 -17.84 -3.24 10.48
C CYS A 218 -18.40 -4.35 9.58
N PRO A 219 -19.30 -4.10 8.61
CA PRO A 219 -19.98 -5.13 7.82
C PRO A 219 -19.02 -6.05 7.03
N GLY A 220 -17.78 -5.61 6.81
CA GLY A 220 -16.74 -6.42 6.15
C GLY A 220 -16.09 -7.50 7.01
N ILE A 221 -16.29 -7.51 8.34
CA ILE A 221 -15.81 -8.57 9.23
C ILE A 221 -16.83 -9.71 9.24
N LYS A 222 -16.40 -10.94 9.00
CA LYS A 222 -17.28 -12.12 8.88
C LYS A 222 -17.28 -13.04 10.10
N SER A 223 -16.36 -12.83 11.04
CA SER A 223 -16.20 -13.69 12.22
C SER A 223 -17.42 -13.65 13.13
N GLU A 224 -17.75 -14.79 13.75
CA GLU A 224 -18.99 -14.96 14.54
C GLU A 224 -19.06 -14.04 15.75
N TRP A 225 -17.93 -13.82 16.45
CA TRP A 225 -17.88 -13.07 17.69
C TRP A 225 -18.40 -11.62 17.57
N ILE A 226 -18.27 -11.00 16.39
CA ILE A 226 -18.72 -9.61 16.18
C ILE A 226 -20.24 -9.49 16.13
N GLN A 227 -20.94 -10.62 15.89
CA GLN A 227 -22.38 -10.64 15.73
C GLN A 227 -23.09 -10.21 17.02
N GLU A 228 -22.58 -10.62 18.19
CA GLU A 228 -23.09 -10.19 19.49
C GLU A 228 -23.06 -8.66 19.63
N TYR A 229 -21.98 -8.01 19.19
CA TYR A 229 -21.86 -6.56 19.22
C TYR A 229 -22.81 -5.87 18.24
N ARG A 230 -22.99 -6.43 17.03
CA ARG A 230 -23.92 -5.89 16.04
C ARG A 230 -25.36 -5.97 16.50
N ASP A 231 -25.76 -7.09 17.10
CA ASP A 231 -27.14 -7.28 17.53
C ASP A 231 -27.45 -6.45 18.77
N ALA A 232 -26.53 -6.36 19.72
CA ALA A 232 -26.63 -5.42 20.84
C ALA A 232 -26.76 -3.97 20.35
N TYR A 233 -25.91 -3.55 19.41
CA TYR A 233 -25.95 -2.22 18.82
C TYR A 233 -27.29 -1.93 18.12
N LYS A 234 -27.77 -2.84 17.27
CA LYS A 234 -29.07 -2.70 16.58
C LYS A 234 -30.23 -2.59 17.58
N LYS A 235 -30.20 -3.39 18.65
CA LYS A 235 -31.21 -3.36 19.70
C LYS A 235 -31.23 -1.99 20.39
N MET A 236 -30.08 -1.52 20.85
CA MET A 236 -29.95 -0.20 21.50
C MET A 236 -30.38 0.94 20.59
N MET A 237 -29.98 0.91 19.31
CA MET A 237 -30.42 1.90 18.31
C MET A 237 -31.94 1.93 18.17
N ARG A 238 -32.59 0.77 18.09
CA ARG A 238 -34.06 0.69 17.98
C ARG A 238 -34.74 1.25 19.22
N GLU A 239 -34.27 0.89 20.41
CA GLU A 239 -34.82 1.38 21.68
C GLU A 239 -34.66 2.89 21.80
N ARG A 240 -33.47 3.42 21.50
CA ARG A 240 -33.18 4.85 21.60
C ARG A 240 -33.98 5.68 20.61
N LEU A 241 -34.05 5.25 19.35
CA LEU A 241 -34.86 5.93 18.32
C LEU A 241 -36.35 5.80 18.61
N GLY A 242 -36.80 4.64 19.11
CA GLY A 242 -38.19 4.42 19.50
C GLY A 242 -38.62 5.36 20.62
N ALA A 243 -37.79 5.55 21.64
CA ALA A 243 -38.07 6.52 22.71
C ALA A 243 -38.23 7.94 22.16
N ILE A 244 -37.35 8.38 21.25
CA ILE A 244 -37.43 9.72 20.65
C ILE A 244 -38.70 9.90 19.81
N ILE A 245 -39.11 8.86 19.05
CA ILE A 245 -40.29 8.93 18.17
C ILE A 245 -41.60 8.85 18.97
N LEU A 246 -41.60 8.21 20.14
CA LEU A 246 -42.79 8.01 20.97
C LEU A 246 -42.97 9.06 22.09
N ASP A 247 -41.95 9.89 22.35
CA ASP A 247 -42.00 11.03 23.27
C ASP A 247 -42.52 12.33 22.61
N ASP A 248 -42.81 12.32 21.30
CA ASP A 248 -43.53 13.36 20.53
C ASP A 248 -45.03 13.02 20.39
#